data_AF-A0A6A4RD43-F1
#
_entry.id   AF-A0A6A4RD43-F1
#
_cell.length_a   1.000
_cell.length_b   1.000
_cell.length_c   1.000
_cell.angle_alpha   90.00
_cell.angle_beta   90.00
_cell.angle_gamma   90.00
#
_symmetry.space_group_name_H-M   'P 1'
#
loop_
_entity.id
_entity.type
_entity.pdbx_description
1 polymer ?
#
loop_
_entity_poly.entity_id
_entity_poly.type
_entity_poly.pdbx_seq_one_letter_code
_entity_poly.pdbx_strand_id
1 'polypeptide(L)'
;VDIFGPLLYLIQNAATVGLALEALADHFSAHSSSAVIDIERGPRQAFLSYTMVGGGAAPGRQISELPVGVGQRLLSLLLGPQWRPRAIYLATSPSVPALLYQRLLGVVPTFNSPSDGWLLECSDLERPLVTADGRLHRLMEQYLTYRPEQLPQDLVDEVSWQIRQQLGQGSAGLDDIARRLALNPRTLQRRLATRGRCFQDLVDEVRRQLAIHYLRETSLPL
;
A
#
# COMPACT_ATOMS: atom_id res chain seq x y z
N VAL A 1 9.20 -5.71 -10.54
CA VAL A 1 7.95 -4.92 -10.34
C VAL A 1 6.83 -5.83 -9.84
N ASP A 2 7.06 -7.15 -9.83
CA ASP A 2 6.20 -8.21 -9.29
C ASP A 2 5.75 -8.03 -7.84
N ILE A 3 6.36 -7.11 -7.09
CA ILE A 3 5.92 -6.75 -5.73
C ILE A 3 4.45 -6.30 -5.70
N PHE A 4 3.94 -5.69 -6.77
CA PHE A 4 2.56 -5.19 -6.82
C PHE A 4 1.54 -6.30 -7.12
N GLY A 5 1.95 -7.53 -7.47
CA GLY A 5 1.04 -8.65 -7.69
C GLY A 5 -0.12 -8.31 -8.67
N PRO A 6 -1.39 -8.65 -8.33
CA PRO A 6 -2.56 -8.34 -9.17
C PRO A 6 -2.78 -6.85 -9.45
N LEU A 7 -2.36 -5.97 -8.54
CA LEU A 7 -2.44 -4.51 -8.74
C LEU A 7 -1.60 -4.05 -9.93
N LEU A 8 -0.48 -4.73 -10.22
CA LEU A 8 0.33 -4.41 -11.41
C LEU A 8 -0.46 -4.58 -12.71
N TYR A 9 -1.28 -5.63 -12.78
CA TYR A 9 -2.09 -5.92 -13.97
C TYR A 9 -3.21 -4.90 -14.14
N LEU A 10 -3.81 -4.40 -13.04
CA LEU A 10 -4.76 -3.30 -13.11
C LEU A 10 -4.12 -2.05 -13.72
N ILE A 11 -2.96 -1.65 -13.18
CA ILE A 11 -2.24 -0.43 -13.57
C ILE A 11 -1.77 -0.50 -15.02
N GLN A 12 -1.14 -1.60 -15.45
CA GLN A 12 -0.57 -1.71 -16.80
C GLN A 12 -1.63 -1.74 -17.90
N ASN A 13 -2.83 -2.22 -17.61
CA ASN A 13 -3.87 -2.37 -18.63
C ASN A 13 -4.81 -1.17 -18.70
N ALA A 14 -4.59 -0.13 -17.88
CA ALA A 14 -5.36 1.10 -17.93
C ALA A 14 -5.23 1.80 -19.30
N ALA A 15 -6.23 2.59 -19.69
CA ALA A 15 -6.22 3.24 -21.00
C ALA A 15 -5.15 4.35 -21.10
N THR A 16 -4.89 5.06 -20.00
CA THR A 16 -3.89 6.14 -19.93
C THR A 16 -3.06 6.02 -18.67
N VAL A 17 -1.90 6.71 -18.65
CA VAL A 17 -1.04 6.81 -17.47
C VAL A 17 -1.79 7.43 -16.30
N GLY A 18 -2.63 8.43 -16.55
CA GLY A 18 -3.46 9.09 -15.53
C GLY A 18 -4.37 8.09 -14.82
N LEU A 19 -5.10 7.28 -15.58
CA LEU A 19 -5.98 6.23 -15.04
C LEU A 19 -5.18 5.15 -14.31
N ALA A 20 -3.98 4.83 -14.78
CA ALA A 20 -3.09 3.88 -14.13
C ALA A 20 -2.64 4.36 -12.74
N LEU A 21 -2.31 5.64 -12.61
CA LEU A 21 -1.89 6.25 -11.35
C LEU A 21 -3.06 6.47 -10.38
N GLU A 22 -4.25 6.82 -10.89
CA GLU A 22 -5.48 6.84 -10.09
C GLU A 22 -5.80 5.44 -9.54
N ALA A 23 -5.78 4.42 -10.41
CA ALA A 23 -6.00 3.03 -9.99
C ALA A 23 -4.97 2.57 -8.94
N LEU A 24 -3.70 2.98 -9.09
CA LEU A 24 -2.68 2.77 -8.07
C LEU A 24 -3.10 3.42 -6.74
N ALA A 25 -3.40 4.71 -6.72
CA ALA A 25 -3.76 5.44 -5.50
C ALA A 25 -4.97 4.80 -4.79
N ASP A 26 -6.03 4.50 -5.54
CA ASP A 26 -7.29 3.96 -5.01
C ASP A 26 -7.13 2.56 -4.39
N HIS A 27 -6.24 1.74 -4.96
CA HIS A 27 -6.10 0.33 -4.57
C HIS A 27 -4.83 0.04 -3.76
N PHE A 28 -3.93 1.02 -3.58
CA PHE A 28 -2.67 0.80 -2.89
C PHE A 28 -2.86 0.38 -1.42
N SER A 29 -3.91 0.88 -0.76
CA SER A 29 -4.22 0.52 0.63
C SER A 29 -4.51 -0.97 0.83
N ALA A 30 -5.03 -1.66 -0.18
CA ALA A 30 -5.24 -3.11 -0.17
C ALA A 30 -3.92 -3.88 -0.38
N HIS A 31 -2.91 -3.24 -0.98
CA HIS A 31 -1.58 -3.79 -1.18
C HIS A 31 -0.67 -3.56 0.05
N SER A 32 -0.74 -2.39 0.68
CA SER A 32 0.03 -2.03 1.87
C SER A 32 -0.76 -1.12 2.79
N SER A 33 -0.86 -1.47 4.07
CA SER A 33 -1.48 -0.63 5.10
C SER A 33 -0.53 0.43 5.69
N SER A 34 0.77 0.36 5.35
CA SER A 34 1.82 1.17 5.99
C SER A 34 2.19 2.41 5.18
N ALA A 35 1.50 2.66 4.07
CA ALA A 35 1.72 3.85 3.24
C ALA A 35 0.47 4.20 2.43
N VAL A 36 0.39 5.48 2.06
CA VAL A 36 -0.64 6.05 1.21
C VAL A 36 0.02 6.64 -0.02
N ILE A 37 -0.61 6.43 -1.17
CA ILE A 37 -0.28 7.07 -2.44
C ILE A 37 -1.45 7.97 -2.79
N ASP A 38 -1.13 9.19 -3.22
CA ASP A 38 -2.13 10.14 -3.70
C ASP A 38 -1.61 10.85 -4.95
N ILE A 39 -2.53 11.30 -5.80
CA ILE A 39 -2.22 12.06 -7.01
C ILE A 39 -3.02 13.37 -7.06
N GLU A 40 -2.33 14.47 -6.86
CA GLU A 40 -2.93 15.80 -6.97
C GLU A 40 -2.71 16.36 -8.38
N ARG A 41 -3.81 16.70 -9.08
CA ARG A 41 -3.76 17.27 -10.42
C ARG A 41 -3.92 18.79 -10.37
N GLY A 42 -2.91 19.50 -10.82
CA GLY A 42 -2.96 20.92 -11.12
C GLY A 42 -3.31 21.20 -12.59
N PRO A 43 -3.25 22.48 -13.02
CA PRO A 43 -3.61 22.88 -14.39
C PRO A 43 -2.57 22.50 -15.46
N ARG A 44 -1.32 22.26 -15.07
CA ARG A 44 -0.23 21.86 -15.99
C ARG A 44 0.60 20.69 -15.50
N GLN A 45 0.62 20.49 -14.20
CA GLN A 45 1.45 19.49 -13.55
C GLN A 45 0.61 18.69 -12.57
N ALA A 46 1.04 17.46 -12.32
CA ALA A 46 0.47 16.60 -11.30
C ALA A 46 1.56 16.12 -10.35
N PHE A 47 1.19 15.97 -9.09
CA PHE A 47 2.08 15.49 -8.05
C PHE A 47 1.63 14.12 -7.56
N LEU A 48 2.45 13.10 -7.81
CA LEU A 48 2.26 11.76 -7.24
C LEU A 48 3.03 11.68 -5.93
N SER A 49 2.33 11.56 -4.81
CA SER A 49 2.92 11.52 -3.48
C SER A 49 2.95 10.10 -2.93
N TYR A 50 3.95 9.83 -2.08
CA TYR A 50 4.06 8.64 -1.27
C TYR A 50 4.31 9.06 0.18
N THR A 51 3.42 8.64 1.08
CA THR A 51 3.54 8.96 2.50
C THR A 51 3.44 7.69 3.32
N MET A 52 4.47 7.40 4.12
CA MET A 52 4.43 6.31 5.10
C MET A 52 3.42 6.64 6.19
N VAL A 53 2.50 5.72 6.48
CA VAL A 53 1.49 5.84 7.53
C VAL A 53 1.86 4.91 8.68
N GLY A 54 2.12 5.50 9.85
CA GLY A 54 2.60 4.78 11.03
C GLY A 54 4.12 4.70 11.07
N GLY A 55 4.73 5.50 11.95
CA GLY A 55 6.18 5.49 12.18
C GLY A 55 6.58 6.49 13.27
N GLY A 56 6.77 5.99 14.49
CA GLY A 56 7.64 6.64 15.47
C GLY A 56 9.10 6.24 15.22
N ALA A 57 10.02 7.18 15.46
CA ALA A 57 11.42 7.19 15.03
C ALA A 57 11.61 7.20 13.50
N ALA A 58 12.57 8.00 13.03
CA ALA A 58 12.85 8.16 11.60
C ALA A 58 13.17 6.78 10.99
N PRO A 59 12.45 6.34 9.94
CA PRO A 59 12.69 5.05 9.32
C PRO A 59 14.14 4.97 8.84
N GLY A 60 14.76 3.79 9.00
CA GLY A 60 16.10 3.55 8.49
C GLY A 60 16.19 3.85 7.00
N ARG A 61 17.36 4.33 6.54
CA ARG A 61 17.63 4.78 5.17
C ARG A 61 17.05 3.88 4.05
N GLN A 62 17.12 2.57 4.21
CA GLN A 62 16.63 1.61 3.21
C GLN A 62 15.10 1.61 3.07
N ILE A 63 14.38 1.93 4.15
CA ILE A 63 12.92 1.97 4.18
C ILE A 63 12.41 3.25 3.50
N SER A 64 13.17 4.35 3.55
CA SER A 64 12.79 5.61 2.89
C SER A 64 13.21 5.69 1.42
N GLU A 65 14.39 5.19 1.04
CA GLU A 65 14.86 5.27 -0.35
C GLU A 65 14.24 4.21 -1.29
N LEU A 66 13.86 3.04 -0.77
CA LEU A 66 13.34 1.93 -1.58
C LEU A 66 12.01 2.22 -2.29
N PRO A 67 10.99 2.79 -1.62
CA PRO A 67 9.72 3.15 -2.28
C PRO A 67 9.91 4.11 -3.45
N VAL A 68 10.86 5.05 -3.34
CA VAL A 68 11.17 6.01 -4.40
C VAL A 68 11.83 5.30 -5.59
N GLY A 69 12.79 4.40 -5.35
CA GLY A 69 13.37 3.60 -6.43
C GLY A 69 12.31 2.74 -7.16
N VAL A 70 11.39 2.15 -6.40
CA VAL A 70 10.27 1.36 -6.92
C VAL A 70 9.31 2.23 -7.75
N GLY A 71 8.88 3.38 -7.22
CA GLY A 71 7.98 4.31 -7.91
C GLY A 71 8.59 4.82 -9.21
N GLN A 72 9.88 5.20 -9.20
CA GLN A 72 10.59 5.61 -10.41
C GLN A 72 10.62 4.51 -11.48
N ARG A 73 10.80 3.24 -11.06
CA ARG A 73 10.79 2.10 -11.98
C ARG A 73 9.38 1.82 -12.52
N LEU A 74 8.34 1.98 -11.71
CA LEU A 74 6.95 1.87 -12.16
C LEU A 74 6.61 2.97 -13.17
N LEU A 75 6.98 4.22 -12.90
CA LEU A 75 6.78 5.33 -13.83
C LEU A 75 7.53 5.11 -15.15
N SER A 76 8.77 4.61 -15.10
CA SER A 76 9.53 4.26 -16.31
C SER A 76 8.91 3.11 -17.10
N LEU A 77 8.16 2.21 -16.44
CA LEU A 77 7.42 1.13 -17.09
C LEU A 77 6.19 1.66 -17.84
N LEU A 78 5.50 2.65 -17.27
CA LEU A 78 4.28 3.23 -17.84
C LEU A 78 4.59 4.28 -18.92
N LEU A 79 5.59 5.13 -18.69
CA LEU A 79 5.92 6.28 -19.54
C LEU A 79 7.10 6.01 -20.50
N GLY A 80 7.75 4.86 -20.35
CA GLY A 80 8.88 4.43 -21.17
C GLY A 80 10.25 4.71 -20.53
N PRO A 81 11.32 4.01 -20.99
CA PRO A 81 12.63 4.01 -20.33
C PRO A 81 13.39 5.35 -20.40
N GLN A 82 13.05 6.19 -21.38
CA GLN A 82 13.64 7.51 -21.57
C GLN A 82 12.91 8.62 -20.81
N TRP A 83 11.73 8.33 -20.26
CA TRP A 83 10.98 9.33 -19.50
C TRP A 83 11.75 9.72 -18.22
N ARG A 84 11.62 10.99 -17.85
CA ARG A 84 12.21 11.57 -16.67
C ARG A 84 11.19 12.49 -15.99
N PRO A 85 11.06 12.43 -14.65
CA PRO A 85 10.19 13.35 -13.94
C PRO A 85 10.70 14.78 -14.04
N ARG A 86 9.81 15.76 -13.87
CA ARG A 86 10.20 17.18 -13.77
C ARG A 86 11.00 17.45 -12.51
N ALA A 87 10.58 16.85 -11.42
CA ALA A 87 11.26 16.89 -10.13
C ALA A 87 10.91 15.66 -9.32
N ILE A 88 11.80 15.30 -8.41
CA ILE A 88 11.57 14.30 -7.37
C ILE A 88 11.80 14.99 -6.04
N TYR A 89 10.89 14.76 -5.10
CA TYR A 89 10.96 15.29 -3.74
C TYR A 89 11.20 14.14 -2.79
N LEU A 90 12.13 14.34 -1.86
CA LEU A 90 12.44 13.41 -0.79
C LEU A 90 12.27 14.10 0.55
N ALA A 91 11.53 13.48 1.45
CA ALA A 91 11.34 14.01 2.79
C ALA A 91 12.60 13.95 3.64
N THR A 92 13.49 13.01 3.32
CA THR A 92 14.73 12.79 4.04
C THR A 92 15.87 13.66 3.51
N SER A 93 16.89 13.85 4.36
CA SER A 93 18.18 14.41 3.95
C SER A 93 18.96 13.40 3.09
N PRO A 94 19.82 13.89 2.18
CA PRO A 94 20.62 13.02 1.32
C PRO A 94 21.58 12.18 2.14
N SER A 95 21.49 10.85 2.00
CA SER A 95 22.40 9.92 2.68
C SER A 95 23.65 9.55 1.86
N VAL A 96 23.72 9.96 0.59
CA VAL A 96 24.84 9.75 -0.35
C VAL A 96 25.00 10.98 -1.26
N PRO A 97 26.13 11.11 -1.99
CA PRO A 97 26.31 12.20 -2.94
C PRO A 97 25.16 12.30 -3.96
N ALA A 98 24.72 13.53 -4.25
CA ALA A 98 23.62 13.84 -5.17
C ALA A 98 23.75 13.18 -6.56
N LEU A 99 24.98 13.00 -7.05
CA LEU A 99 25.26 12.37 -8.34
C LEU A 99 24.76 10.91 -8.42
N LEU A 100 24.76 10.17 -7.30
CA LEU A 100 24.25 8.80 -7.28
C LEU A 100 22.73 8.78 -7.44
N TYR A 101 22.01 9.72 -6.81
CA TYR A 101 20.58 9.89 -7.04
C TYR A 101 20.30 10.24 -8.50
N GLN A 102 21.06 11.16 -9.11
CA GLN A 102 20.90 11.51 -10.51
C GLN A 102 21.07 10.32 -11.45
N ARG A 103 22.05 9.45 -11.18
CA ARG A 103 22.25 8.24 -12.00
C ARG A 103 21.10 7.25 -11.90
N LEU A 104 20.53 7.08 -10.70
CA LEU A 104 19.45 6.11 -10.43
C LEU A 104 18.07 6.64 -10.84
N LEU A 105 17.81 7.91 -10.55
CA LEU A 105 16.50 8.54 -10.69
C LEU A 105 16.40 9.45 -11.93
N GLY A 106 17.53 9.72 -12.58
CA GLY A 106 17.63 10.58 -13.75
C GLY A 106 17.63 12.08 -13.46
N VAL A 107 17.28 12.49 -12.24
CA VAL A 107 17.32 13.86 -11.73
C VAL A 107 17.88 13.89 -10.32
N VAL A 108 18.42 15.04 -9.90
CA VAL A 108 18.80 15.25 -8.50
C VAL A 108 17.53 15.60 -7.71
N PRO A 109 17.15 14.84 -6.67
CA PRO A 109 15.96 15.14 -5.87
C PRO A 109 16.11 16.44 -5.06
N THR A 110 14.98 17.06 -4.75
CA THR A 110 14.86 18.08 -3.72
C THR A 110 14.66 17.39 -2.37
N PHE A 111 15.69 17.45 -1.52
CA PHE A 111 15.69 16.83 -0.20
C PHE A 111 15.01 17.73 0.86
N ASN A 112 14.67 17.13 2.01
CA ASN A 112 14.00 17.80 3.12
C ASN A 112 12.64 18.41 2.73
N SER A 113 11.91 17.72 1.87
CA SER A 113 10.56 18.10 1.46
C SER A 113 9.51 17.61 2.48
N PRO A 114 8.27 18.12 2.45
CA PRO A 114 7.21 17.62 3.36
C PRO A 114 6.83 16.14 3.14
N SER A 115 7.00 15.63 1.91
CA SER A 115 6.68 14.26 1.52
C SER A 115 7.57 13.79 0.38
N ASP A 116 7.60 12.46 0.16
CA ASP A 116 8.23 11.87 -1.01
C ASP A 116 7.28 11.95 -2.21
N GLY A 117 7.80 12.22 -3.41
CA GLY A 117 6.94 12.23 -4.59
C GLY A 117 7.60 12.64 -5.90
N TRP A 118 6.81 12.56 -6.97
CA TRP A 118 7.21 12.90 -8.34
C TRP A 118 6.32 14.00 -8.90
N LEU A 119 6.94 14.96 -9.56
CA LEU A 119 6.24 15.98 -10.34
C LEU A 119 6.23 15.56 -11.81
N LEU A 120 5.03 15.41 -12.36
CA LEU A 120 4.76 15.02 -13.74
C LEU A 120 4.11 16.19 -14.50
N GLU A 121 4.25 16.20 -15.82
CA GLU A 121 3.41 17.05 -16.67
C GLU A 121 2.02 16.42 -16.83
N CYS A 122 0.96 17.22 -16.89
CA CYS A 122 -0.39 16.69 -17.16
C CYS A 122 -0.46 15.98 -18.51
N SER A 123 0.33 16.42 -19.50
CA SER A 123 0.47 15.72 -20.78
C SER A 123 1.04 14.31 -20.64
N ASP A 124 1.77 14.00 -19.56
CA ASP A 124 2.24 12.64 -19.29
C ASP A 124 1.08 11.74 -18.85
N LEU A 125 0.11 12.27 -18.10
CA LEU A 125 -1.07 11.55 -17.65
C LEU A 125 -2.02 11.19 -18.81
N GLU A 126 -2.05 12.02 -19.84
CA GLU A 126 -2.88 11.80 -21.04
C GLU A 126 -2.32 10.74 -21.99
N ARG A 127 -1.07 10.30 -21.78
CA ARG A 127 -0.44 9.32 -22.68
C ARG A 127 -1.16 7.97 -22.60
N PRO A 128 -1.50 7.36 -23.75
CA PRO A 128 -2.06 6.03 -23.78
C PRO A 128 -0.99 4.99 -23.40
N LEU A 129 -1.38 3.97 -22.63
CA LEU A 129 -0.48 2.85 -22.35
C LEU A 129 -0.44 1.89 -23.53
N VAL A 130 0.77 1.45 -23.90
CA VAL A 130 0.97 0.45 -24.98
C VAL A 130 0.28 -0.87 -24.65
N THR A 131 0.20 -1.20 -23.37
CA THR A 131 -0.43 -2.42 -22.82
C THR A 131 -1.92 -2.23 -22.50
N ALA A 132 -2.54 -1.13 -22.93
CA ALA A 132 -3.95 -0.87 -22.62
C ALA A 132 -4.86 -2.00 -23.12
N ASP A 133 -5.58 -2.62 -22.19
CA ASP A 133 -6.63 -3.61 -22.47
C ASP A 133 -7.80 -3.32 -21.53
N GLY A 134 -8.80 -2.62 -22.06
CA GLY A 134 -9.97 -2.22 -21.29
C GLY A 134 -10.85 -3.38 -20.80
N ARG A 135 -10.70 -4.60 -21.35
CA ARG A 135 -11.37 -5.80 -20.83
C ARG A 135 -10.60 -6.35 -19.64
N LEU A 136 -9.28 -6.50 -19.76
CA LEU A 136 -8.45 -6.99 -18.67
C LEU A 136 -8.41 -6.01 -17.50
N HIS A 137 -8.34 -4.70 -17.77
CA HIS A 137 -8.40 -3.65 -16.76
C HIS A 137 -9.68 -3.76 -15.91
N ARG A 138 -10.86 -3.82 -16.54
CA ARG A 138 -12.13 -4.00 -15.82
C ARG A 138 -12.21 -5.32 -15.06
N LEU A 139 -11.64 -6.39 -15.60
CA LEU A 139 -11.62 -7.69 -14.93
C LEU A 139 -10.69 -7.69 -13.70
N MET A 140 -9.55 -6.99 -13.78
CA MET A 140 -8.64 -6.81 -12.64
C MET A 140 -9.20 -5.84 -11.60
N GLU A 141 -9.88 -4.78 -12.05
CA GLU A 141 -10.59 -3.85 -11.18
C GLU A 141 -11.67 -4.60 -10.41
N GLN A 142 -12.50 -5.36 -11.13
CA GLN A 142 -13.45 -6.28 -10.51
C GLN A 142 -12.75 -7.23 -9.57
N TYR A 143 -11.65 -7.90 -9.92
CA TYR A 143 -10.95 -8.82 -9.02
C TYR A 143 -10.44 -8.13 -7.72
N LEU A 144 -9.94 -6.90 -7.82
CA LEU A 144 -9.39 -6.13 -6.69
C LEU A 144 -10.48 -5.48 -5.83
N THR A 145 -11.60 -5.07 -6.44
CA THR A 145 -12.79 -4.58 -5.75
C THR A 145 -13.69 -5.74 -5.29
N TYR A 146 -13.55 -6.92 -5.88
CA TYR A 146 -14.25 -8.15 -5.54
C TYR A 146 -13.77 -8.61 -4.18
N ARG A 147 -14.43 -8.05 -3.18
CA ARG A 147 -14.62 -8.68 -1.90
C ARG A 147 -15.67 -9.75 -2.14
N PRO A 148 -15.37 -11.05 -1.97
CA PRO A 148 -16.36 -12.09 -2.13
C PRO A 148 -17.46 -11.88 -1.10
N GLU A 149 -18.56 -11.27 -1.50
CA GLU A 149 -19.82 -11.31 -0.75
C GLU A 149 -20.63 -12.59 -1.06
N GLN A 150 -20.07 -13.57 -1.77
CA GLN A 150 -20.77 -14.83 -2.12
C GLN A 150 -19.93 -16.11 -1.95
N LEU A 151 -18.90 -16.06 -1.11
CA LEU A 151 -18.49 -17.22 -0.33
C LEU A 151 -18.64 -16.80 1.14
N PRO A 152 -19.19 -17.63 2.04
CA PRO A 152 -19.38 -17.23 3.43
C PRO A 152 -18.05 -16.72 3.95
N GLN A 153 -17.97 -15.44 4.36
CA GLN A 153 -16.81 -14.94 5.09
C GLN A 153 -16.46 -16.00 6.13
N ASP A 154 -15.24 -16.53 6.09
CA ASP A 154 -14.82 -17.33 7.21
C ASP A 154 -14.78 -16.36 8.38
N LEU A 155 -15.73 -16.51 9.30
CA LEU A 155 -15.86 -15.69 10.50
C LEU A 155 -14.52 -15.54 11.21
N VAL A 156 -13.65 -16.53 11.08
CA VAL A 156 -12.28 -16.56 11.58
C VAL A 156 -11.42 -15.42 11.02
N ASP A 157 -11.49 -15.16 9.71
CA ASP A 157 -10.67 -14.15 9.04
C ASP A 157 -11.15 -12.73 9.37
N GLU A 158 -12.47 -12.53 9.38
CA GLU A 158 -13.09 -11.26 9.78
C GLU A 158 -12.76 -10.94 11.25
N VAL A 159 -12.88 -11.94 12.14
CA VAL A 159 -12.48 -11.78 13.55
C VAL A 159 -10.99 -11.47 13.67
N SER A 160 -10.12 -12.15 12.92
CA SER A 160 -8.67 -11.91 12.95
C SER A 160 -8.29 -10.50 12.49
N TRP A 161 -8.98 -9.97 11.48
CA TRP A 161 -8.80 -8.59 11.02
C TRP A 161 -9.19 -7.57 12.11
N GLN A 162 -10.36 -7.75 12.74
CA GLN A 162 -10.81 -6.88 13.83
C GLN A 162 -9.88 -6.95 15.05
N ILE A 163 -9.38 -8.13 15.40
CA ILE A 163 -8.38 -8.32 16.46
C ILE A 163 -7.12 -7.51 16.15
N ARG A 164 -6.61 -7.55 14.91
CA ARG A 164 -5.40 -6.83 14.51
C ARG A 164 -5.56 -5.32 14.68
N GLN A 165 -6.70 -4.77 14.29
CA GLN A 165 -7.00 -3.34 14.44
C GLN A 165 -7.10 -2.91 15.91
N GLN A 166 -7.62 -3.78 16.78
CA GLN A 166 -7.81 -3.48 18.20
C GLN A 166 -6.55 -3.69 19.04
N LEU A 167 -5.69 -4.66 18.69
CA LEU A 167 -4.40 -4.85 19.34
C LEU A 167 -3.48 -3.63 19.17
N GLY A 168 -3.56 -2.91 18.04
CA GLY A 168 -2.86 -1.63 17.86
C GLY A 168 -3.34 -0.51 18.79
N GLN A 169 -4.52 -0.66 19.42
CA GLN A 169 -5.14 0.33 20.30
C GLN A 169 -5.11 -0.08 21.79
N GLY A 170 -4.47 -1.20 22.13
CA GLY A 170 -4.16 -1.58 23.52
C GLY A 170 -4.98 -2.73 24.10
N SER A 171 -6.11 -3.13 23.51
CA SER A 171 -6.82 -4.37 23.89
C SER A 171 -7.77 -4.84 22.79
N ALA A 172 -7.85 -6.17 22.58
CA ALA A 172 -8.82 -6.81 21.70
C ALA A 172 -9.77 -7.66 22.55
N GLY A 173 -10.89 -7.06 22.97
CA GLY A 173 -11.92 -7.74 23.74
C GLY A 173 -12.92 -8.48 22.86
N LEU A 174 -13.36 -9.67 23.28
CA LEU A 174 -14.40 -10.45 22.60
C LEU A 174 -15.70 -9.63 22.44
N ASP A 175 -16.08 -8.87 23.47
CA ASP A 175 -17.32 -8.08 23.48
C ASP A 175 -17.26 -6.91 22.48
N ASP A 176 -16.08 -6.31 22.30
CA ASP A 176 -15.88 -5.21 21.36
C ASP A 176 -15.97 -5.69 19.92
N ILE A 177 -15.33 -6.83 19.64
CA ILE A 177 -15.34 -7.42 18.31
C ILE A 177 -16.72 -7.98 17.97
N ALA A 178 -17.40 -8.61 18.94
CA ALA A 178 -18.77 -9.05 18.75
C ALA A 178 -19.70 -7.88 18.40
N ARG A 179 -19.61 -6.75 19.11
CA ARG A 179 -20.38 -5.53 18.81
C ARG A 179 -20.10 -4.99 17.40
N ARG A 180 -18.84 -4.92 16.98
CA ARG A 180 -18.45 -4.47 15.63
C ARG A 180 -18.99 -5.37 14.52
N LEU A 181 -19.13 -6.66 14.79
CA LEU A 181 -19.71 -7.65 13.87
C LEU A 181 -21.23 -7.76 13.97
N ALA A 182 -21.90 -6.90 14.76
CA ALA A 182 -23.33 -6.97 15.05
C ALA A 182 -23.77 -8.36 15.60
N LEU A 183 -22.90 -9.00 16.37
CA LEU A 183 -23.13 -10.30 17.00
C LEU A 183 -23.09 -10.20 18.53
N ASN A 184 -23.79 -11.12 19.20
CA ASN A 184 -23.57 -11.35 20.63
C ASN A 184 -22.29 -12.21 20.83
N PRO A 185 -21.46 -11.95 21.86
CA PRO A 185 -20.27 -12.74 22.19
C PRO A 185 -20.47 -14.27 22.18
N ARG A 186 -21.60 -14.74 22.72
CA ARG A 186 -21.94 -16.17 22.75
C ARG A 186 -22.20 -16.74 21.35
N THR A 187 -22.74 -15.93 20.45
CA THR A 187 -22.97 -16.29 19.04
C THR A 187 -21.66 -16.32 18.26
N LEU A 188 -20.78 -15.35 18.52
CA LEU A 188 -19.44 -15.28 17.93
C LEU A 188 -18.61 -16.52 18.31
N GLN A 189 -18.50 -16.81 19.61
CA GLN A 189 -17.78 -18.00 20.11
C GLN A 189 -18.35 -19.30 19.56
N ARG A 190 -19.68 -19.46 19.55
CA ARG A 190 -20.32 -20.67 19.00
C ARG A 190 -19.99 -20.87 17.52
N ARG A 191 -20.06 -19.80 16.71
CA ARG A 191 -19.78 -19.87 15.27
C ARG A 191 -18.30 -20.10 14.96
N LEU A 192 -17.39 -19.63 15.81
CA LEU A 192 -15.95 -19.94 15.75
C LEU A 192 -15.69 -21.40 16.13
N ALA A 193 -16.36 -21.91 17.19
CA ALA A 193 -16.23 -23.29 17.62
C ALA A 193 -16.72 -24.29 16.56
N THR A 194 -17.77 -23.96 15.80
CA THR A 194 -18.22 -24.76 14.63
C THR A 194 -17.15 -24.88 13.54
N ARG A 195 -16.16 -23.99 13.53
CA ARG A 195 -15.02 -23.99 12.62
C ARG A 195 -13.72 -24.50 13.26
N GLY A 196 -13.80 -25.06 14.46
CA GLY A 196 -12.65 -25.59 15.19
C GLY A 196 -11.68 -24.52 15.71
N ARG A 197 -12.14 -23.28 15.89
CA ARG A 197 -11.31 -22.16 16.35
C ARG A 197 -11.90 -21.55 17.61
N CYS A 198 -11.06 -21.10 18.54
CA CYS A 198 -11.52 -20.25 19.63
C CYS A 198 -10.99 -18.83 19.47
N PHE A 199 -11.69 -17.86 20.07
CA PHE A 199 -11.32 -16.44 19.97
C PHE A 199 -9.90 -16.19 20.52
N GLN A 200 -9.52 -16.87 21.61
CA GLN A 200 -8.21 -16.72 22.22
C GLN A 200 -7.08 -17.20 21.28
N ASP A 201 -7.29 -18.32 20.57
CA ASP A 201 -6.31 -18.81 19.57
C ASP A 201 -6.06 -17.79 18.47
N LEU A 202 -7.10 -17.07 18.05
CA LEU A 202 -7.00 -16.02 17.03
C LEU A 202 -6.29 -14.78 17.56
N VAL A 203 -6.56 -14.40 18.81
CA VAL A 203 -5.81 -13.33 19.48
C VAL A 203 -4.34 -13.67 19.57
N ASP A 204 -4.01 -14.90 19.95
CA ASP A 204 -2.62 -15.35 20.12
C ASP A 204 -1.91 -15.52 18.78
N GLU A 205 -2.62 -15.98 17.74
CA GLU A 205 -2.07 -16.05 16.39
C GLU A 205 -1.79 -14.66 15.82
N VAL A 206 -2.71 -13.70 15.96
CA VAL A 206 -2.51 -12.33 15.50
C VAL A 206 -1.39 -11.65 16.31
N ARG A 207 -1.35 -11.86 17.64
CA ARG A 207 -0.24 -11.39 18.48
C ARG A 207 1.09 -11.99 18.06
N ARG A 208 1.14 -13.27 17.73
CA ARG A 208 2.36 -13.93 17.23
C ARG A 208 2.79 -13.36 15.88
N GLN A 209 1.85 -13.13 14.96
CA GLN A 209 2.15 -12.51 13.67
C GLN A 209 2.69 -11.09 13.85
N LEU A 210 2.06 -10.29 14.73
CA LEU A 210 2.53 -8.95 15.08
C LEU A 210 3.87 -8.99 15.81
N ALA A 211 4.10 -9.95 16.71
CA ALA A 211 5.37 -10.12 17.40
C ALA A 211 6.48 -10.56 16.44
N ILE A 212 6.21 -11.44 15.47
CA ILE A 212 7.17 -11.80 14.42
C ILE A 212 7.49 -10.59 13.53
N HIS A 213 6.47 -9.80 13.19
CA HIS A 213 6.63 -8.56 12.43
C HIS A 213 7.47 -7.54 13.21
N TYR A 214 7.16 -7.30 14.49
CA TYR A 214 7.93 -6.45 15.38
C TYR A 214 9.34 -6.98 15.65
N LEU A 215 9.55 -8.27 15.85
CA LEU A 215 10.91 -8.85 16.01
C LEU A 215 11.74 -8.77 14.72
N ARG A 216 11.10 -8.64 13.55
CA ARG A 216 11.78 -8.44 12.25
C ARG A 216 12.03 -6.96 11.94
N GLU A 217 11.25 -6.04 12.50
CA GLU A 217 11.32 -4.60 12.24
C GLU A 217 11.94 -3.78 13.39
N THR A 218 12.04 -4.37 14.58
CA THR A 218 12.67 -3.77 15.76
C THR A 218 13.78 -4.68 16.28
N SER A 219 15.00 -4.16 16.38
CA SER A 219 16.07 -4.73 17.20
C SER A 219 15.76 -4.48 18.69
N LEU A 220 14.77 -5.19 19.22
CA LEU A 220 14.48 -5.27 20.67
C LEU A 220 15.29 -6.44 21.26
N PRO A 221 16.14 -6.21 22.28
CA PRO A 221 16.76 -7.32 23.00
C PRO A 221 15.69 -8.06 23.82
N LEU A 222 15.89 -9.38 23.93
CA LEU A 222 15.10 -10.28 24.79
C LEU A 222 15.14 -9.88 26.27
#